data_AF-A0AAE1S286-F1
#
_entry.id   AF-A0AAE1S286-F1
#
_cell.length_a   1.000
_cell.length_b   1.000
_cell.length_c   1.000
_cell.angle_alpha   90.00
_cell.angle_beta   90.00
_cell.angle_gamma   90.00
#
_symmetry.space_group_name_H-M   'P 1'
#
loop_
_entity.id
_entity.type
_entity.pdbx_description
1 polymer ?
#
loop_
_entity_poly.entity_id
_entity_poly.type
_entity_poly.pdbx_seq_one_letter_code
_entity_poly.pdbx_strand_id
1 'polypeptide(L)'
;MFYYPLAGRIIELENNKKLVVDCTGEGILFVEADAHVELDKLGDSIKPPCPYLDQLLYNVPGSDGIVGCPLLLVQIIDLLDLMKLILDGEIPFWRGSKSYIQC
;
A
#
# COMPACT_ATOMS: atom_id res chain seq x y z
N MET A 1 -15.10 13.17 12.81
CA MET A 1 -14.74 11.86 12.23
C MET A 1 -14.79 12.04 10.71
N PHE A 2 -13.64 12.21 10.04
CA PHE A 2 -13.60 12.73 8.66
C PHE A 2 -13.10 11.73 7.60
N TYR A 3 -12.45 10.64 8.00
CA TYR A 3 -11.75 9.75 7.08
C TYR A 3 -12.43 8.39 6.87
N TYR A 4 -13.56 8.14 7.53
CA TYR A 4 -14.30 6.88 7.44
C TYR A 4 -14.62 6.43 5.99
N PRO A 5 -14.98 7.33 5.04
CA PRO A 5 -15.22 6.91 3.66
C PRO A 5 -14.03 6.25 2.96
N LEU A 6 -12.78 6.50 3.40
CA LEU A 6 -11.59 5.89 2.81
C LEU A 6 -11.53 4.37 3.05
N ALA A 7 -12.25 3.87 4.05
CA ALA A 7 -12.38 2.44 4.34
C ALA A 7 -13.45 1.73 3.46
N GLY A 8 -14.17 2.47 2.61
CA GLY A 8 -15.21 1.94 1.74
C GLY A 8 -14.70 1.45 0.39
N ARG A 9 -15.62 1.20 -0.53
CA ARG A 9 -15.40 0.82 -1.94
C ARG A 9 -16.23 1.70 -2.85
N ILE A 10 -15.73 2.05 -4.03
CA ILE A 10 -16.58 2.66 -5.05
C ILE A 10 -17.50 1.57 -5.62
N ILE A 11 -18.79 1.88 -5.69
CA ILE A 11 -19.80 1.09 -6.39
C ILE A 11 -20.53 1.96 -7.42
N GLU A 12 -21.06 1.33 -8.45
CA GLU A 12 -21.94 1.97 -9.41
C GLU A 12 -23.39 1.72 -9.01
N LEU A 13 -24.18 2.79 -8.87
CA LEU A 13 -25.61 2.67 -8.61
C LEU A 13 -26.35 2.20 -9.85
N GLU A 14 -27.11 1.11 -9.70
CA GLU A 14 -28.03 0.64 -10.72
C GLU A 14 -28.99 1.79 -11.09
N ASN A 15 -29.09 2.08 -12.39
CA ASN A 15 -29.98 3.06 -13.04
C ASN A 15 -29.47 4.49 -13.27
N ASN A 16 -28.28 4.91 -12.80
CA ASN A 16 -27.84 6.29 -13.07
C ASN A 16 -26.35 6.48 -13.36
N LYS A 17 -25.58 5.39 -13.52
CA LYS A 17 -24.12 5.42 -13.73
C LYS A 17 -23.38 6.30 -12.72
N LYS A 18 -23.97 6.46 -11.53
CA LYS A 18 -23.46 7.32 -10.48
C LYS A 18 -22.55 6.50 -9.61
N LEU A 19 -21.29 6.92 -9.50
CA LEU A 19 -20.33 6.35 -8.58
C LEU A 19 -20.60 6.88 -7.17
N VAL A 20 -20.69 5.99 -6.20
CA VAL A 20 -20.79 6.31 -4.78
C VAL A 20 -19.81 5.47 -3.99
N VAL A 21 -19.46 5.94 -2.79
CA VAL A 21 -18.65 5.16 -1.86
C VAL A 21 -19.57 4.37 -0.94
N ASP A 22 -19.55 3.05 -1.08
CA ASP A 22 -20.16 2.14 -0.12
C ASP A 22 -19.24 1.96 1.08
N CYS A 23 -19.67 2.44 2.24
CA CYS A 23 -18.86 2.45 3.46
C CYS A 23 -19.17 1.22 4.32
N THR A 24 -18.78 0.04 3.82
CA THR A 24 -19.03 -1.28 4.45
C THR A 24 -18.18 -1.57 5.68
N GLY A 25 -17.15 -0.75 5.95
CA GLY A 25 -16.20 -0.97 7.05
C GLY A 25 -15.19 -2.09 6.75
N GLU A 26 -14.99 -2.46 5.49
CA GLU A 26 -13.94 -3.40 5.08
C GLU A 26 -12.52 -2.90 5.38
N GLY A 27 -12.35 -1.58 5.57
CA GLY A 27 -11.07 -1.01 5.97
C GLY A 27 -10.20 -0.60 4.78
N ILE A 28 -9.08 0.02 5.13
CA ILE A 28 -8.02 0.39 4.19
C ILE A 28 -7.03 -0.76 4.02
N LEU A 29 -6.41 -0.84 2.85
CA LEU A 29 -5.41 -1.86 2.57
C LEU A 29 -4.06 -1.41 3.12
N PHE A 30 -3.46 -2.22 3.98
CA PHE A 30 -2.16 -1.95 4.58
C PHE A 30 -1.15 -3.01 4.13
N VAL A 31 0.01 -2.55 3.68
CA VAL A 31 1.10 -3.39 3.19
C VAL A 31 2.38 -3.05 3.95
N GLU A 32 2.94 -4.05 4.60
CA GLU A 32 4.29 -3.98 5.18
C GLU A 32 5.29 -4.55 4.17
N ALA A 33 6.38 -3.82 3.94
CA ALA A 33 7.42 -4.17 3.00
C ALA A 33 8.80 -3.99 3.64
N ASP A 34 9.71 -4.91 3.37
CA ASP A 34 11.13 -4.77 3.75
C ASP A 34 11.92 -4.28 2.53
N ALA A 35 12.73 -3.23 2.68
CA ALA A 35 13.65 -2.80 1.63
C ALA A 35 15.08 -2.66 2.17
N HIS A 36 16.02 -3.32 1.49
CA HIS A 36 17.45 -3.25 1.80
C HIS A 36 18.13 -2.10 1.05
N VAL A 37 17.69 -0.87 1.30
CA VAL A 37 18.30 0.34 0.74
C VAL A 37 18.59 1.33 1.87
N GLU A 38 19.74 2.00 1.82
CA GLU A 38 20.00 3.12 2.73
C GLU A 38 19.15 4.32 2.31
N LEU A 39 18.33 4.86 3.22
CA LEU A 39 17.47 6.01 2.93
C LEU A 39 18.28 7.21 2.38
N ASP A 40 19.51 7.41 2.88
CA ASP A 40 20.43 8.46 2.44
C ASP A 40 20.84 8.31 0.96
N LYS A 41 20.91 7.08 0.44
CA LYS A 41 21.20 6.83 -0.99
C LYS A 41 20.00 7.15 -1.87
N LEU A 42 18.79 7.04 -1.31
CA LEU A 42 17.55 7.33 -2.03
C LEU A 42 17.25 8.85 -2.02
N GLY A 43 17.66 9.57 -0.98
CA GLY A 43 17.73 11.03 -0.92
C GLY A 43 16.50 11.74 -1.48
N ASP A 44 16.71 12.76 -2.31
CA ASP A 44 15.62 13.47 -3.00
C ASP A 44 14.99 12.67 -4.16
N SER A 45 15.57 11.53 -4.55
CA SER A 45 15.07 10.71 -5.67
C SER A 45 13.77 9.97 -5.35
N ILE A 46 13.31 9.96 -4.09
CA ILE A 46 11.96 9.49 -3.71
C ILE A 46 10.87 10.46 -4.20
N LYS A 47 11.21 11.75 -4.37
CA LYS A 47 10.24 12.75 -4.77
C LYS A 47 9.84 12.52 -6.24
N PRO A 48 8.57 12.72 -6.59
CA PRO A 48 8.14 12.66 -7.98
C PRO A 48 8.94 13.65 -8.84
N PRO A 49 9.46 13.23 -10.01
CA PRO A 49 9.42 11.87 -10.56
C PRO A 49 10.43 10.93 -9.89
N CYS A 50 9.95 9.87 -9.23
CA CYS A 50 10.81 8.88 -8.59
C CYS A 50 11.10 7.72 -9.56
N PRO A 51 12.37 7.48 -9.93
CA PRO A 51 12.74 6.44 -10.90
C PRO A 51 12.62 5.02 -10.34
N TYR A 52 12.46 4.87 -9.03
CA TYR A 52 12.38 3.59 -8.32
C TYR A 52 10.96 3.23 -7.87
N LEU A 53 9.95 4.00 -8.29
CA LEU A 53 8.54 3.82 -7.87
C LEU A 53 8.03 2.39 -8.06
N ASP A 54 8.28 1.79 -9.22
CA ASP A 54 7.83 0.43 -9.55
C ASP A 54 8.56 -0.66 -8.75
N GLN A 55 9.75 -0.34 -8.21
CA GLN A 55 10.53 -1.27 -7.38
C GLN A 55 10.14 -1.14 -5.90
N LEU A 56 9.75 0.07 -5.48
CA LEU A 56 9.37 0.36 -4.10
C LEU A 56 7.90 0.03 -3.81
N LEU A 57 6.98 0.21 -4.77
CA LEU A 57 5.57 -0.04 -4.59
C LEU A 57 5.20 -1.48 -4.96
N TYR A 58 4.55 -2.18 -4.04
CA TYR A 58 3.95 -3.47 -4.33
C TYR A 58 2.52 -3.29 -4.83
N ASN A 59 2.24 -3.72 -6.07
CA ASN A 59 0.88 -3.76 -6.58
C ASN A 59 0.15 -4.99 -6.03
N VAL A 60 -0.83 -4.78 -5.14
CA VAL A 60 -1.62 -5.87 -4.58
C VAL A 60 -2.63 -6.33 -5.64
N PRO A 61 -2.67 -7.63 -6.01
CA PRO A 61 -3.65 -8.10 -6.99
C PRO A 61 -5.08 -7.78 -6.55
N GLY A 62 -5.84 -7.11 -7.42
CA GLY A 62 -7.22 -6.69 -7.14
C GLY A 62 -7.34 -5.34 -6.42
N SER A 63 -6.26 -4.59 -6.22
CA SER A 63 -6.31 -3.21 -5.70
C SER A 63 -6.11 -2.13 -6.76
N ASP A 64 -5.86 -2.52 -8.01
CA ASP A 64 -5.56 -1.64 -9.15
C ASP A 64 -6.78 -1.16 -9.93
N GLY A 65 -7.98 -1.65 -9.56
CA GLY A 65 -9.25 -1.21 -10.12
C GLY A 65 -9.86 0.02 -9.43
N ILE A 66 -11.00 0.47 -9.95
CA ILE A 66 -11.77 1.59 -9.38
C ILE A 66 -12.95 1.05 -8.57
N VAL A 67 -13.77 0.19 -9.20
CA VAL A 67 -15.00 -0.34 -8.60
C VAL A 67 -14.67 -1.57 -7.77
N GLY A 68 -15.18 -1.63 -6.54
CA GLY A 68 -14.95 -2.76 -5.64
C GLY A 68 -13.53 -2.85 -5.06
N CYS A 69 -12.64 -1.91 -5.37
CA CYS A 69 -11.25 -1.89 -4.90
C CYS A 69 -11.08 -0.95 -3.69
N PRO A 70 -10.08 -1.21 -2.81
CA PRO A 70 -9.77 -0.31 -1.69
C PRO A 70 -9.45 1.10 -2.17
N LEU A 71 -10.00 2.11 -1.48
CA LEU A 71 -9.79 3.53 -1.85
C LEU A 71 -8.47 4.10 -1.36
N LEU A 72 -7.86 3.45 -0.37
CA LEU A 72 -6.56 3.83 0.16
C LEU A 72 -5.72 2.59 0.40
N LEU A 73 -4.51 2.61 -0.15
CA LEU A 73 -3.44 1.68 0.16
C LEU A 73 -2.34 2.46 0.88
N VAL A 74 -1.96 1.99 2.06
CA VAL A 74 -0.82 2.50 2.81
C VAL A 74 0.26 1.43 2.81
N GLN A 75 1.41 1.75 2.24
CA GLN A 75 2.58 0.89 2.30
C GLN A 75 3.61 1.49 3.26
N ILE A 76 4.02 0.70 4.25
CA ILE A 76 5.15 1.02 5.11
C ILE A 76 6.34 0.19 4.64
N ILE A 77 7.43 0.88 4.33
CA ILE A 77 8.70 0.26 3.97
C ILE A 77 9.60 0.33 5.21
N ASP A 78 9.87 -0.81 5.84
CA ASP A 78 10.88 -0.92 6.87
C ASP A 78 12.26 -0.98 6.22
N LEU A 79 13.08 0.03 6.51
CA LEU A 79 14.44 0.18 6.00
C LEU A 79 15.35 -0.49 7.01
N LEU A 80 15.47 -1.81 6.91
CA LEU A 80 16.28 -2.57 7.85
C LEU A 80 17.76 -2.24 7.62
N ASP A 81 18.37 -1.67 8.66
CA ASP A 81 19.82 -1.54 8.79
C ASP A 81 20.49 -2.90 8.49
N LEU A 82 21.61 -2.85 7.77
CA LEU A 82 22.47 -3.94 7.30
C LEU A 82 22.75 -5.06 8.34
N MET A 83 22.51 -4.81 9.63
CA MET A 83 22.68 -5.76 10.72
C MET A 83 21.76 -6.99 10.64
N LYS A 84 20.53 -6.88 10.09
CA LYS A 84 19.64 -8.06 9.96
C LYS A 84 20.11 -9.03 8.86
N LEU A 85 20.74 -8.52 7.80
CA LEU A 85 21.25 -9.31 6.68
C LEU A 85 22.43 -10.22 7.10
N ILE A 86 23.21 -9.77 8.11
CA ILE A 86 24.32 -10.52 8.69
C ILE A 86 23.84 -11.61 9.65
N LEU A 87 22.71 -11.40 10.33
CA LEU A 87 22.19 -12.32 11.34
C LEU A 87 21.35 -13.45 10.73
N ASP A 88 20.54 -13.16 9.71
CA ASP A 88 19.52 -14.11 9.25
C ASP A 88 19.88 -14.82 7.94
N GLY A 89 20.91 -14.37 7.20
CA GLY A 89 21.48 -15.09 6.04
C GLY A 89 20.54 -15.35 4.85
N GLU A 90 19.28 -14.97 4.96
CA GLU A 90 18.27 -15.04 3.92
C GLU A 90 17.92 -13.62 3.46
N ILE A 91 17.86 -13.42 2.14
CA ILE A 91 17.25 -12.23 1.55
C ILE A 91 15.73 -12.45 1.73
N PRO A 92 15.02 -11.73 2.61
CA PRO A 92 13.58 -11.82 2.67
C PRO A 92 13.05 -11.09 1.43
N PHE A 93 12.84 -11.85 0.36
CA PHE A 93 12.00 -11.43 -0.75
C PHE A 93 10.58 -11.28 -0.17
N TRP A 94 10.19 -10.04 0.15
CA TRP A 94 8.85 -9.62 0.57
C TRP A 94 8.18 -10.48 1.66
N ARG A 95 8.34 -10.11 2.94
CA ARG A 95 7.47 -10.64 4.01
C ARG A 95 6.19 -9.79 4.13
N GLY A 96 5.37 -9.80 3.07
CA GLY A 96 4.16 -8.96 2.99
C GLY A 96 2.99 -9.54 3.78
N SER A 97 2.78 -9.06 5.01
CA SER A 97 1.51 -9.26 5.73
C SER A 97 0.45 -8.34 5.14
N LYS A 98 -0.59 -8.88 4.47
CA LYS A 98 -1.73 -8.08 4.03
C LYS A 98 -2.72 -7.96 5.19
N SER A 99 -2.97 -6.74 5.63
CA SER A 99 -3.97 -6.48 6.67
C SER A 99 -4.95 -5.41 6.23
N TYR A 100 -6.20 -5.60 6.57
CA TYR A 100 -7.20 -4.54 6.52
C TYR A 100 -7.26 -3.89 7.90
N ILE A 101 -6.97 -2.59 7.94
CA ILE A 101 -7.16 -1.82 9.17
C ILE A 101 -8.57 -1.25 9.11
N GLN A 102 -9.43 -1.76 9.99
CA GLN A 102 -10.76 -1.19 10.22
C GLN A 102 -10.60 0.10 11.04
N CYS A 103 -11.23 1.18 10.58
CA CYS A 103 -11.32 2.44 11.31
C CYS A 103 -12.33 2.37 12.45
#